data_AF-A0A537J0C4-F1
#
_entry.id   AF-A0A537J0C4-F1
#
_cell.length_a   1.000
_cell.length_b   1.000
_cell.length_c   1.000
_cell.angle_alpha   90.00
_cell.angle_beta   90.00
_cell.angle_gamma   90.00
#
_symmetry.space_group_name_H-M   'P 1'
#
loop_
_entity.id
_entity.type
_entity.pdbx_description
1 polymer ?
#
loop_
_entity_poly.entity_id
_entity_poly.type
_entity_poly.pdbx_seq_one_letter_code
_entity_poly.pdbx_strand_id
1 'polypeptide(L)'
;MEQTHLLANLSLLLLAALGGGTVAYLLRQPLIVGYILGGILVSPFTPGPRVSNPQAFETFADIGVVLLMFSIGVEFSLQELLRVRKVAVVGGPAAIIFIILVVFLVGWLLGWPVSQRLVIGATISVCSTMVLLKFLQDRGDLDSPHGRIAVGIALVGDLAVVAMIVLLPTLNPTAGNHLVLLLQALLKGVLILGPFFFLARQVARVGDDGVGDWHRGPHPRGRSFYRARGLSGGIARQRIGVGSRDPDEGSPHSGYLRGDILRVDWSARSTGVSRVADSHDPGLGAAHRRRKLWDLVWRRARRRICG
;
A
#
# COMPACT_ATOMS: atom_id res chain seq x y z
N MET A 1 38.18 -22.31 -17.12
CA MET A 1 36.93 -23.11 -17.24
C MET A 1 35.94 -22.79 -16.11
N GLU A 2 36.39 -22.61 -14.87
CA GLU A 2 35.48 -22.32 -13.74
C GLU A 2 34.65 -21.02 -13.90
N GLN A 3 35.29 -19.90 -14.29
CA GLN A 3 34.60 -18.63 -14.53
C GLN A 3 33.53 -18.71 -15.65
N THR A 4 33.77 -19.49 -16.70
CA THR A 4 32.80 -19.67 -17.79
C THR A 4 31.57 -20.46 -17.33
N HIS A 5 31.70 -21.39 -16.38
CA HIS A 5 30.55 -22.07 -15.79
C HIS A 5 29.72 -21.14 -14.89
N LEU A 6 30.35 -20.26 -14.10
CA LEU A 6 29.61 -19.28 -13.28
C LEU A 6 28.81 -18.30 -14.15
N LEU A 7 29.42 -17.76 -15.21
CA LEU A 7 28.76 -16.86 -16.15
C LEU A 7 27.61 -17.55 -16.91
N ALA A 8 27.79 -18.80 -17.33
CA ALA A 8 26.73 -19.59 -17.98
C ALA A 8 25.57 -19.91 -17.02
N ASN A 9 25.86 -20.29 -15.77
CA ASN A 9 24.83 -20.54 -14.76
C ASN A 9 24.05 -19.25 -14.43
N LEU A 10 24.74 -18.11 -14.28
CA LEU A 10 24.10 -16.83 -14.03
C LEU A 10 23.23 -16.37 -15.21
N SER A 11 23.70 -16.54 -16.46
CA SER A 11 22.91 -16.19 -17.64
C SER A 11 21.68 -17.09 -17.79
N LEU A 12 21.80 -18.38 -17.48
CA LEU A 12 20.67 -19.32 -17.45
C LEU A 12 19.63 -18.94 -16.39
N LEU A 13 20.06 -18.60 -15.17
CA LEU A 13 19.19 -18.12 -14.10
C LEU A 13 18.46 -16.81 -14.49
N LEU A 14 19.18 -15.86 -15.08
CA LEU A 14 18.61 -14.60 -15.58
C LEU A 14 17.59 -14.83 -16.71
N LEU A 15 17.90 -15.71 -17.67
CA LEU A 15 16.98 -16.06 -18.77
C LEU A 15 15.72 -16.77 -18.25
N ALA A 16 15.86 -17.67 -17.28
CA ALA A 16 14.71 -18.37 -16.70
C ALA A 16 13.85 -17.46 -15.80
N ALA A 17 14.46 -16.57 -15.02
CA ALA A 17 13.74 -15.54 -14.27
C ALA A 17 13.02 -14.57 -15.21
N LEU A 18 13.67 -14.12 -16.29
CA LEU A 18 13.06 -13.22 -17.28
C LEU A 18 11.92 -13.92 -18.04
N GLY A 19 12.12 -15.15 -18.48
CA GLY A 19 11.09 -15.97 -19.14
C GLY A 19 9.89 -16.23 -18.23
N GLY A 20 10.12 -16.77 -17.03
CA GLY A 20 9.06 -17.05 -16.05
C GLY A 20 8.33 -15.79 -15.59
N GLY A 21 9.05 -14.70 -15.33
CA GLY A 21 8.48 -13.39 -14.99
C GLY A 21 7.64 -12.79 -16.13
N THR A 22 8.08 -12.93 -17.39
CA THR A 22 7.32 -12.48 -18.57
C THR A 22 6.04 -13.30 -18.73
N VAL A 23 6.10 -14.62 -18.54
CA VAL A 23 4.93 -15.50 -18.57
C VAL A 23 3.95 -15.15 -17.45
N ALA A 24 4.42 -14.96 -16.22
CA ALA A 24 3.57 -14.54 -15.10
C ALA A 24 2.90 -13.19 -15.37
N TYR A 25 3.66 -12.20 -15.88
CA TYR A 25 3.12 -10.89 -16.27
C TYR A 25 2.03 -11.03 -17.34
N LEU A 26 2.24 -11.85 -18.37
CA LEU A 26 1.26 -12.10 -19.43
C LEU A 26 -0.02 -12.77 -18.90
N LEU A 27 0.12 -13.67 -17.92
CA LEU A 27 -0.98 -14.33 -17.21
C LEU A 27 -1.60 -13.44 -16.10
N ARG A 28 -1.18 -12.18 -15.98
CA ARG A 28 -1.58 -11.22 -14.92
C ARG A 28 -1.33 -11.72 -13.49
N GLN A 29 -0.35 -12.61 -13.34
CA GLN A 29 0.13 -13.13 -12.06
C GLN A 29 1.26 -12.27 -11.50
N PRO A 30 1.50 -12.32 -10.17
CA PRO A 30 2.62 -11.60 -9.56
C PRO A 30 3.97 -12.08 -10.09
N LEU A 31 4.92 -11.16 -10.29
CA LEU A 31 6.22 -11.47 -10.89
C LEU A 31 7.00 -12.53 -10.10
N ILE A 32 6.89 -12.50 -8.76
CA ILE A 32 7.52 -13.47 -7.86
C ILE A 32 7.10 -14.92 -8.14
N VAL A 33 5.86 -15.16 -8.58
CA VAL A 33 5.40 -16.50 -8.99
C VAL A 33 6.14 -16.93 -10.25
N GLY A 34 6.32 -16.03 -11.20
CA GLY A 34 7.11 -16.26 -12.41
C GLY A 34 8.58 -16.56 -12.13
N TYR A 35 9.20 -15.84 -11.21
CA TYR A 35 10.59 -16.09 -10.79
C TYR A 35 10.76 -17.44 -10.10
N ILE A 36 9.83 -17.82 -9.21
CA ILE A 36 9.82 -19.14 -8.55
C ILE A 36 9.66 -20.26 -9.59
N LEU A 37 8.70 -20.13 -10.52
CA LEU A 37 8.50 -21.13 -11.59
C LEU A 37 9.71 -21.23 -12.52
N GLY A 38 10.33 -20.10 -12.90
CA GLY A 38 11.58 -20.08 -13.66
C GLY A 38 12.74 -20.77 -12.95
N GLY A 39 12.89 -20.53 -11.64
CA GLY A 39 13.88 -21.21 -10.79
C GLY A 39 13.64 -22.71 -10.68
N ILE A 40 12.36 -23.14 -10.55
CA ILE A 40 11.99 -24.56 -10.55
C ILE A 40 12.33 -25.20 -11.90
N LEU A 41 12.10 -24.52 -13.03
CA LEU A 41 12.42 -25.08 -14.37
C LEU A 41 13.93 -25.31 -14.60
N VAL A 42 14.80 -24.50 -13.98
CA VAL A 42 16.28 -24.63 -14.04
C VAL A 42 16.85 -25.47 -12.88
N SER A 43 15.98 -25.94 -11.98
CA SER A 43 16.34 -26.78 -10.83
C SER A 43 16.92 -28.14 -11.27
N PRO A 44 17.89 -28.73 -10.53
CA PRO A 44 18.41 -30.07 -10.82
C PRO A 44 17.33 -31.16 -10.86
N PHE A 45 16.18 -30.95 -10.19
CA PHE A 45 15.05 -31.88 -10.16
C PHE A 45 14.19 -31.88 -11.44
N THR A 46 14.41 -30.93 -12.36
CA THR A 46 13.66 -30.83 -13.62
C THR A 46 14.49 -31.39 -14.80
N PRO A 47 13.86 -32.06 -15.79
CA PRO A 47 14.50 -32.38 -17.06
C PRO A 47 14.63 -31.11 -17.92
N GLY A 48 15.83 -30.52 -17.93
CA GLY A 48 16.13 -29.26 -18.63
C GLY A 48 17.61 -28.87 -18.49
N PRO A 49 18.01 -27.68 -18.96
CA PRO A 49 19.33 -27.12 -18.67
C PRO A 49 19.47 -26.83 -17.17
N ARG A 50 20.54 -27.32 -16.54
CA ARG A 50 20.74 -27.31 -15.08
C ARG A 50 21.90 -26.44 -14.65
N VAL A 51 21.74 -25.74 -13.54
CA VAL A 51 22.84 -25.07 -12.82
C VAL A 51 23.72 -26.11 -12.12
N SER A 52 25.01 -26.09 -12.41
CA SER A 52 25.96 -27.13 -11.96
C SER A 52 26.36 -27.04 -10.48
N ASN A 53 26.15 -25.88 -9.84
CA ASN A 53 26.40 -25.67 -8.41
C ASN A 53 25.49 -24.53 -7.88
N PRO A 54 24.40 -24.84 -7.13
CA PRO A 54 23.51 -23.82 -6.57
C PRO A 54 24.08 -23.12 -5.34
N GLN A 55 25.00 -23.76 -4.58
CA GLN A 55 25.56 -23.21 -3.34
C GLN A 55 26.34 -21.91 -3.58
N ALA A 56 26.98 -21.79 -4.74
CA ALA A 56 27.67 -20.57 -5.17
C ALA A 56 26.74 -19.35 -5.33
N PHE A 57 25.42 -19.56 -5.42
CA PHE A 57 24.42 -18.50 -5.59
C PHE A 57 23.58 -18.24 -4.31
N GLU A 58 23.71 -19.08 -3.29
CA GLU A 58 22.93 -18.97 -2.04
C GLU A 58 23.21 -17.65 -1.32
N THR A 59 24.48 -17.28 -1.13
CA THR A 59 24.88 -16.00 -0.53
C THR A 59 24.41 -14.79 -1.36
N PHE A 60 24.34 -14.90 -2.69
CA PHE A 60 23.81 -13.84 -3.54
C PHE A 60 22.28 -13.70 -3.40
N ALA A 61 21.57 -14.82 -3.21
CA ALA A 61 20.14 -14.82 -2.92
C ALA A 61 19.85 -14.19 -1.56
N ASP A 62 20.60 -14.53 -0.51
CA ASP A 62 20.48 -13.94 0.82
C ASP A 62 20.68 -12.42 0.79
N ILE A 63 21.75 -11.95 0.14
CA ILE A 63 22.01 -10.51 -0.03
C ILE A 63 20.87 -9.85 -0.82
N GLY A 64 20.39 -10.46 -1.90
CA GLY A 64 19.27 -9.96 -2.69
C GLY A 64 17.97 -9.86 -1.88
N VAL A 65 17.70 -10.83 -1.02
CA VAL A 65 16.54 -10.87 -0.12
C VAL A 65 16.65 -9.80 0.98
N VAL A 66 17.82 -9.63 1.59
CA VAL A 66 18.07 -8.57 2.59
C VAL A 66 17.90 -7.19 1.96
N LEU A 67 18.45 -6.96 0.77
CA LEU A 67 18.29 -5.71 0.03
C LEU A 67 16.82 -5.45 -0.36
N LEU A 68 16.07 -6.49 -0.75
CA LEU A 68 14.64 -6.39 -1.05
C LEU A 68 13.83 -5.98 0.20
N MET A 69 14.07 -6.64 1.33
CA MET A 69 13.38 -6.32 2.59
C MET A 69 13.75 -4.94 3.12
N PHE A 70 15.01 -4.53 2.98
CA PHE A 70 15.43 -3.17 3.30
C PHE A 70 14.76 -2.13 2.39
N SER A 71 14.76 -2.35 1.07
CA SER A 71 14.13 -1.43 0.12
C SER A 71 12.64 -1.23 0.38
N ILE A 72 11.91 -2.32 0.63
CA ILE A 72 10.48 -2.29 0.99
C ILE A 72 10.27 -1.59 2.34
N GLY A 73 11.16 -1.84 3.32
CA GLY A 73 11.11 -1.18 4.63
C GLY A 73 11.34 0.33 4.58
N VAL A 74 12.16 0.82 3.63
CA VAL A 74 12.40 2.26 3.41
C VAL A 74 11.27 2.93 2.64
N GLU A 75 10.62 2.22 1.71
CA GLU A 75 9.44 2.70 0.98
C GLU A 75 8.19 2.80 1.88
N PHE A 76 8.10 1.96 2.92
CA PHE A 76 6.92 1.83 3.76
C PHE A 76 6.86 2.80 4.95
N SER A 77 5.78 3.60 5.03
CA SER A 77 5.59 4.57 6.13
C SER A 77 5.04 3.94 7.43
N LEU A 78 5.92 3.76 8.43
CA LEU A 78 5.56 3.24 9.76
C LEU A 78 4.41 4.01 10.45
N GLN A 79 4.32 5.33 10.24
CA GLN A 79 3.27 6.17 10.82
C GLN A 79 1.86 5.75 10.37
N GLU A 80 1.72 5.29 9.13
CA GLU A 80 0.44 4.91 8.54
C GLU A 80 0.03 3.49 8.93
N LEU A 81 1.00 2.60 9.16
CA LEU A 81 0.76 1.31 9.83
C LEU A 81 0.16 1.52 11.23
N LEU A 82 0.68 2.50 11.99
CA LEU A 82 0.17 2.81 13.33
C LEU A 82 -1.27 3.35 13.31
N ARG A 83 -1.72 3.97 12.21
CA ARG A 83 -3.11 4.41 12.05
C ARG A 83 -4.09 3.24 11.96
N VAL A 84 -3.68 2.12 11.33
CA VAL A 84 -4.52 0.92 11.17
C VAL A 84 -4.33 -0.14 12.26
N ARG A 85 -3.44 0.11 13.24
CA ARG A 85 -3.05 -0.85 14.30
C ARG A 85 -4.22 -1.53 15.03
N LYS A 86 -5.31 -0.81 15.27
CA LYS A 86 -6.48 -1.34 16.00
C LYS A 86 -7.17 -2.47 15.20
N VAL A 87 -7.27 -2.31 13.88
CA VAL A 87 -7.82 -3.32 12.97
C VAL A 87 -6.84 -4.50 12.83
N ALA A 88 -5.55 -4.22 12.70
CA ALA A 88 -4.50 -5.24 12.60
C ALA A 88 -4.42 -6.17 13.83
N VAL A 89 -4.41 -5.60 15.04
CA VAL A 89 -4.28 -6.35 16.31
C VAL A 89 -5.48 -7.27 16.58
N VAL A 90 -6.67 -6.93 16.10
CA VAL A 90 -7.86 -7.80 16.19
C VAL A 90 -7.93 -8.76 15.00
N GLY A 91 -7.62 -8.27 13.80
CA GLY A 91 -7.70 -9.03 12.55
C GLY A 91 -6.68 -10.16 12.42
N GLY A 92 -5.45 -9.98 12.91
CA GLY A 92 -4.40 -11.01 12.91
C GLY A 92 -4.82 -12.29 13.64
N PRO A 93 -5.12 -12.22 14.95
CA PRO A 93 -5.59 -13.39 15.71
C PRO A 93 -6.90 -13.95 15.17
N ALA A 94 -7.84 -13.10 14.73
CA ALA A 94 -9.09 -13.56 14.13
C ALA A 94 -8.86 -14.36 12.83
N ALA A 95 -7.96 -13.92 11.96
CA ALA A 95 -7.60 -14.63 10.73
C ALA A 95 -6.92 -15.99 11.03
N ILE A 96 -6.00 -16.04 12.00
CA ILE A 96 -5.35 -17.28 12.43
C ILE A 96 -6.38 -18.26 12.99
N ILE A 97 -7.23 -17.81 13.92
CA ILE A 97 -8.29 -18.65 14.52
C ILE A 97 -9.26 -19.14 13.43
N PHE A 98 -9.60 -18.30 12.46
CA PHE A 98 -10.47 -18.69 11.34
C PHE A 98 -9.84 -19.78 10.46
N ILE A 99 -8.56 -19.66 10.09
CA ILE A 99 -7.87 -20.70 9.31
C ILE A 99 -7.76 -22.00 10.10
N ILE A 100 -7.38 -21.93 11.39
CA ILE A 100 -7.34 -23.12 12.26
C ILE A 100 -8.71 -23.78 12.35
N LEU A 101 -9.79 -23.02 12.50
CA LEU A 101 -11.16 -23.54 12.59
C LEU A 101 -11.59 -24.23 11.29
N VAL A 102 -11.30 -23.63 10.13
CA VAL A 102 -11.58 -24.23 8.81
C VAL A 102 -10.81 -25.54 8.63
N VAL A 103 -9.51 -25.56 8.92
CA VAL A 103 -8.69 -26.78 8.82
C VAL A 103 -9.12 -27.83 9.85
N PHE A 104 -9.54 -27.41 11.05
CA PHE A 104 -10.05 -28.31 12.07
C PHE A 104 -11.36 -28.99 11.65
N LEU A 105 -12.27 -28.26 11.00
CA LEU A 105 -13.51 -28.81 10.47
C LEU A 105 -13.24 -29.79 9.32
N VAL A 106 -12.34 -29.45 8.39
CA VAL A 106 -11.92 -30.36 7.30
C VAL A 106 -11.25 -31.61 7.86
N GLY A 107 -10.33 -31.47 8.81
CA GLY A 107 -9.66 -32.59 9.47
C GLY A 107 -10.59 -33.44 10.35
N TRP A 108 -11.73 -32.91 10.79
CA TRP A 108 -12.79 -33.68 11.44
C TRP A 108 -13.56 -34.56 10.45
N LEU A 109 -13.92 -34.02 9.29
CA LEU A 109 -14.54 -34.79 8.20
C LEU A 109 -13.61 -35.89 7.66
N LEU A 110 -12.29 -35.68 7.71
CA LEU A 110 -11.26 -36.67 7.34
C LEU A 110 -10.89 -37.64 8.48
N GLY A 111 -11.52 -37.54 9.66
CA GLY A 111 -11.28 -38.47 10.78
C GLY A 111 -9.92 -38.33 11.49
N TRP A 112 -9.15 -37.27 11.23
CA TRP A 112 -7.82 -37.08 11.84
C TRP A 112 -7.88 -36.89 13.36
N PRO A 113 -6.86 -37.25 14.14
CA PRO A 113 -6.81 -36.96 15.58
C PRO A 113 -6.71 -35.45 15.86
N VAL A 114 -7.21 -35.02 17.03
CA VAL A 114 -7.30 -33.61 17.44
C VAL A 114 -5.96 -32.87 17.36
N SER A 115 -4.87 -33.53 17.80
CA SER A 115 -3.50 -33.00 17.71
C SER A 115 -3.10 -32.72 16.26
N GLN A 116 -3.33 -33.66 15.33
CA GLN A 116 -3.02 -33.48 13.91
C GLN A 116 -3.83 -32.34 13.28
N ARG A 117 -5.13 -32.21 13.61
CA ARG A 117 -5.97 -31.09 13.14
C ARG A 117 -5.42 -29.74 13.58
N LEU A 118 -5.05 -29.61 14.86
CA LEU A 118 -4.50 -28.38 15.43
C LEU A 118 -3.13 -28.05 14.83
N VAL A 119 -2.22 -29.02 14.73
CA VAL A 119 -0.88 -28.81 14.17
C VAL A 119 -0.95 -28.42 12.69
N ILE A 120 -1.78 -29.07 11.88
CA ILE A 120 -1.92 -28.72 10.46
C ILE A 120 -2.61 -27.36 10.30
N GLY A 121 -3.64 -27.05 11.10
CA GLY A 121 -4.29 -25.73 11.09
C GLY A 121 -3.34 -24.61 11.48
N ALA A 122 -2.51 -24.86 12.50
CA ALA A 122 -1.40 -24.00 12.91
C ALA A 122 -0.44 -23.72 11.75
N THR A 123 0.11 -24.76 11.12
CA THR A 123 1.06 -24.63 9.99
C THR A 123 0.43 -23.91 8.78
N ILE A 124 -0.82 -24.21 8.43
CA ILE A 124 -1.51 -23.58 7.29
C ILE A 124 -1.88 -22.11 7.57
N SER A 125 -2.02 -21.70 8.84
CA SER A 125 -2.32 -20.31 9.20
C SER A 125 -1.16 -19.33 8.97
N VAL A 126 0.06 -19.83 8.74
CA VAL A 126 1.27 -19.01 8.54
C VAL A 126 1.34 -18.47 7.11
N CYS A 127 1.51 -17.15 6.99
CA CYS A 127 1.71 -16.46 5.71
C CYS A 127 3.14 -15.90 5.63
N SER A 128 3.71 -15.78 4.43
CA SER A 128 4.99 -15.09 4.24
C SER A 128 4.78 -13.57 4.08
N THR A 129 5.19 -12.80 5.09
CA THR A 129 5.17 -11.32 5.06
C THR A 129 5.94 -10.75 3.87
N MET A 130 7.11 -11.32 3.53
CA MET A 130 7.92 -10.90 2.39
C MET A 130 7.16 -11.01 1.06
N VAL A 131 6.51 -12.14 0.81
CA VAL A 131 5.76 -12.39 -0.43
C VAL A 131 4.53 -11.48 -0.51
N LEU A 132 3.82 -11.27 0.61
CA LEU A 132 2.71 -10.32 0.68
C LEU A 132 3.15 -8.87 0.40
N LEU A 133 4.23 -8.41 1.02
CA LEU A 133 4.79 -7.09 0.80
C LEU A 133 5.19 -6.89 -0.66
N LYS A 134 5.90 -7.86 -1.24
CA LYS A 134 6.32 -7.80 -2.65
C LYS A 134 5.12 -7.82 -3.61
N PHE A 135 4.09 -8.62 -3.32
CA PHE A 135 2.83 -8.65 -4.06
C PHE A 135 2.11 -7.29 -4.05
N LEU A 136 2.02 -6.64 -2.88
CA LEU A 136 1.40 -5.32 -2.75
C LEU A 136 2.23 -4.23 -3.45
N GLN A 137 3.56 -4.30 -3.37
CA GLN A 137 4.47 -3.40 -4.09
C GLN A 137 4.34 -3.55 -5.61
N ASP A 138 4.32 -4.78 -6.14
CA ASP A 138 4.18 -5.07 -7.58
C ASP A 138 2.85 -4.58 -8.16
N ARG A 139 1.81 -4.42 -7.33
CA ARG A 139 0.52 -3.84 -7.70
C ARG A 139 0.42 -2.32 -7.47
N GLY A 140 1.34 -1.72 -6.72
CA GLY A 140 1.24 -0.34 -6.24
C GLY A 140 0.23 -0.14 -5.11
N ASP A 141 -0.25 -1.23 -4.49
CA ASP A 141 -1.28 -1.22 -3.44
C ASP A 141 -0.69 -1.09 -2.01
N LEU A 142 0.64 -1.06 -1.86
CA LEU A 142 1.35 -1.05 -0.57
C LEU A 142 0.91 0.10 0.35
N ASP A 143 0.72 1.30 -0.21
CA ASP A 143 0.26 2.49 0.50
C ASP A 143 -1.27 2.62 0.61
N SER A 144 -2.03 1.71 0.00
CA SER A 144 -3.49 1.72 0.12
C SER A 144 -3.92 1.39 1.57
N PRO A 145 -5.11 1.85 2.01
CA PRO A 145 -5.65 1.47 3.33
C PRO A 145 -5.74 -0.06 3.51
N HIS A 146 -6.10 -0.78 2.46
CA HIS A 146 -6.19 -2.25 2.47
C HIS A 146 -4.81 -2.92 2.52
N GLY A 147 -3.82 -2.41 1.79
CA GLY A 147 -2.44 -2.88 1.84
C GLY A 147 -1.83 -2.70 3.24
N ARG A 148 -2.00 -1.51 3.83
CA ARG A 148 -1.56 -1.21 5.20
C ARG A 148 -2.23 -2.10 6.26
N ILE A 149 -3.53 -2.38 6.12
CA ILE A 149 -4.23 -3.34 6.98
C ILE A 149 -3.66 -4.76 6.79
N ALA A 150 -3.46 -5.22 5.56
CA ALA A 150 -2.92 -6.54 5.26
C ALA A 150 -1.50 -6.73 5.83
N VAL A 151 -0.61 -5.75 5.66
CA VAL A 151 0.74 -5.74 6.26
C VAL A 151 0.66 -5.78 7.79
N GLY A 152 -0.23 -4.98 8.40
CA GLY A 152 -0.41 -5.01 9.86
C GLY A 152 -0.94 -6.34 10.39
N ILE A 153 -1.91 -6.95 9.71
CA ILE A 153 -2.42 -8.28 10.03
C ILE A 153 -1.30 -9.32 9.95
N ALA A 154 -0.47 -9.27 8.90
CA ALA A 154 0.63 -10.20 8.72
C ALA A 154 1.75 -10.03 9.77
N LEU A 155 2.11 -8.80 10.15
CA LEU A 155 3.06 -8.53 11.24
C LEU A 155 2.56 -9.03 12.61
N VAL A 156 1.25 -8.92 12.88
CA VAL A 156 0.65 -9.53 14.08
C VAL A 156 0.65 -11.06 13.98
N GLY A 157 0.51 -11.59 12.77
CA GLY A 157 0.66 -13.01 12.46
C GLY A 157 2.05 -13.55 12.80
N ASP A 158 3.11 -12.89 12.35
CA ASP A 158 4.50 -13.29 12.63
C ASP A 158 4.77 -13.42 14.15
N LEU A 159 4.25 -12.48 14.96
CA LEU A 159 4.34 -12.57 16.43
C LEU A 159 3.51 -13.72 17.01
N ALA A 160 2.31 -13.98 16.48
CA ALA A 160 1.47 -15.09 16.92
C ALA A 160 2.09 -16.46 16.56
N VAL A 161 2.84 -16.56 15.45
CA VAL A 161 3.59 -17.77 15.08
C VAL A 161 4.70 -18.07 16.08
N VAL A 162 5.41 -17.05 16.59
CA VAL A 162 6.38 -17.22 17.68
C VAL A 162 5.72 -17.78 18.94
N ALA A 163 4.53 -17.27 19.32
CA ALA A 163 3.75 -17.84 20.43
C ALA A 163 3.38 -19.31 20.17
N MET A 164 2.92 -19.61 18.96
CA MET A 164 2.47 -20.93 18.54
C MET A 164 3.60 -21.97 18.56
N ILE A 165 4.80 -21.62 18.09
CA ILE A 165 5.98 -22.50 18.14
C ILE A 165 6.33 -22.90 19.58
N VAL A 166 6.17 -21.99 20.54
CA VAL A 166 6.38 -22.26 21.98
C VAL A 166 5.29 -23.16 22.56
N LEU A 167 4.06 -23.08 22.04
CA LEU A 167 2.93 -23.90 22.49
C LEU A 167 2.92 -25.31 21.86
N LEU A 168 3.38 -25.49 20.61
CA LEU A 168 3.33 -26.77 19.88
C LEU A 168 3.79 -28.01 20.68
N PRO A 169 4.89 -27.97 21.49
CA PRO A 169 5.31 -29.11 22.29
C PRO A 169 4.30 -29.61 23.33
N THR A 170 3.38 -28.76 23.81
CA THR A 170 2.35 -29.17 24.79
C THR A 170 1.23 -30.00 24.18
N LEU A 171 1.09 -29.99 22.85
CA LEU A 171 0.11 -30.78 22.12
C LEU A 171 0.56 -32.24 21.91
N ASN A 172 1.75 -32.62 22.38
CA ASN A 172 2.25 -33.99 22.34
C ASN A 172 1.73 -34.79 23.55
N PRO A 173 0.80 -35.74 23.39
CA PRO A 173 0.18 -36.47 24.49
C PRO A 173 1.15 -37.41 25.23
N THR A 174 2.33 -37.69 24.65
CA THR A 174 3.37 -38.53 25.25
C THR A 174 4.24 -37.76 26.25
N ALA A 175 4.11 -36.43 26.33
CA ALA A 175 4.89 -35.60 27.24
C ALA A 175 4.27 -35.63 28.65
N GLY A 176 5.06 -36.07 29.65
CA GLY A 176 4.59 -36.54 30.96
C GLY A 176 3.59 -35.66 31.73
N ASN A 177 4.05 -34.90 32.71
CA ASN A 177 3.13 -34.23 33.64
C ASN A 177 2.53 -32.96 33.00
N HIS A 178 1.32 -33.09 32.45
CA HIS A 178 0.67 -32.07 31.61
C HIS A 178 0.56 -30.69 32.27
N LEU A 179 0.36 -30.63 33.60
CA LEU A 179 0.34 -29.37 34.35
C LEU A 179 1.68 -28.63 34.29
N VAL A 180 2.82 -29.34 34.35
CA VAL A 180 4.16 -28.75 34.26
C VAL A 180 4.43 -28.23 32.85
N LEU A 181 3.96 -28.95 31.82
CA LEU A 181 4.10 -28.55 30.43
C LEU A 181 3.27 -27.29 30.11
N LEU A 182 2.02 -27.25 30.58
CA LEU A 182 1.17 -26.06 30.46
C LEU A 182 1.77 -24.86 31.19
N LEU A 183 2.28 -25.04 32.41
CA LEU A 183 2.95 -23.98 33.18
C LEU A 183 4.22 -23.47 32.47
N GLN A 184 5.07 -24.38 31.96
CA GLN A 184 6.27 -24.02 31.22
C GLN A 184 5.95 -23.29 29.91
N ALA A 185 4.89 -23.69 29.21
CA ALA A 185 4.49 -23.05 27.95
C ALA A 185 3.83 -21.68 28.18
N LEU A 186 3.02 -21.52 29.24
CA LEU A 186 2.55 -20.22 29.71
C LEU A 186 3.72 -19.30 30.09
N LEU A 187 4.67 -19.79 30.87
CA LEU A 187 5.84 -19.02 31.31
C LEU A 187 6.71 -18.58 30.12
N LYS A 188 7.04 -19.50 29.20
CA LYS A 188 7.80 -19.18 27.97
C LYS A 188 7.01 -18.25 27.05
N GLY A 189 5.70 -18.47 26.91
CA GLY A 189 4.81 -17.61 26.13
C GLY A 189 4.79 -16.18 26.65
N VAL A 190 4.59 -15.99 27.95
CA VAL A 190 4.63 -14.66 28.60
C VAL A 190 6.03 -14.03 28.52
N LEU A 191 7.10 -14.82 28.70
CA LEU A 191 8.47 -14.33 28.60
C LEU A 191 8.82 -13.81 27.19
N ILE A 192 8.30 -14.45 26.15
CA ILE A 192 8.62 -14.14 24.75
C ILE A 192 7.65 -13.08 24.17
N LEU A 193 6.34 -13.17 24.44
CA LEU A 193 5.36 -12.18 23.98
C LEU A 193 5.31 -10.93 24.85
N GLY A 194 5.64 -11.01 26.14
CA GLY A 194 5.57 -9.88 27.07
C GLY A 194 6.37 -8.65 26.59
N PRO A 195 7.67 -8.79 26.24
CA PRO A 195 8.47 -7.69 25.69
C PRO A 195 7.91 -7.16 24.38
N PHE A 196 7.45 -8.03 23.48
CA PHE A 196 6.87 -7.65 22.18
C PHE A 196 5.55 -6.87 22.33
N PHE A 197 4.66 -7.34 23.21
CA PHE A 197 3.40 -6.67 23.50
C PHE A 197 3.61 -5.35 24.24
N PHE A 198 4.59 -5.28 25.14
CA PHE A 198 5.01 -4.05 25.80
C PHE A 198 5.55 -3.02 24.79
N LEU A 199 6.45 -3.43 23.89
CA LEU A 199 7.00 -2.58 22.84
C LEU A 199 5.91 -2.10 21.87
N ALA A 200 5.05 -3.01 21.40
CA ALA A 200 3.89 -2.65 20.57
C ALA A 200 2.97 -1.64 21.28
N ARG A 201 2.77 -1.77 22.59
CA ARG A 201 1.99 -0.82 23.41
C ARG A 201 2.70 0.51 23.63
N GLN A 202 4.04 0.54 23.72
CA GLN A 202 4.81 1.79 23.80
C GLN A 202 4.75 2.56 22.48
N VAL A 203 5.03 1.91 21.35
CA VAL A 203 4.92 2.53 20.02
C VAL A 203 3.49 2.99 19.73
N ALA A 204 2.48 2.25 20.19
CA ALA A 204 1.08 2.68 20.11
C ALA A 204 0.77 3.97 20.89
N ARG A 205 1.37 4.18 22.07
CA ARG A 205 1.17 5.42 22.85
C ARG A 205 1.74 6.64 22.12
N VAL A 206 2.99 6.54 21.65
CA VAL A 206 3.69 7.61 20.92
C VAL A 206 2.92 8.10 19.69
N GLY A 207 2.11 7.23 19.06
CA GLY A 207 1.32 7.58 17.89
C GLY A 207 0.06 8.43 18.15
N ASP A 208 -0.52 8.41 19.36
CA ASP A 208 -1.70 9.23 19.68
C ASP A 208 -1.31 10.66 20.11
N ASP A 209 -0.13 10.83 20.71
CA ASP A 209 0.33 12.11 21.29
C ASP A 209 0.78 13.15 20.23
N GLY A 210 1.12 12.70 19.00
CA GLY A 210 1.72 13.54 17.95
C GLY A 210 0.83 13.89 16.74
N VAL A 211 -0.37 13.32 16.63
CA VAL A 211 -1.25 13.44 15.44
C VAL A 211 -2.51 14.27 15.75
N GLY A 212 -2.41 15.18 16.73
CA GLY A 212 -3.56 15.93 17.25
C GLY A 212 -4.04 17.14 16.45
N ASP A 213 -3.23 17.73 15.56
CA ASP A 213 -3.56 19.09 15.05
C ASP A 213 -3.27 19.41 13.56
N TRP A 214 -2.84 18.45 12.73
CA TRP A 214 -2.51 18.75 11.32
C TRP A 214 -3.72 18.97 10.40
N HIS A 215 -4.92 18.54 10.81
CA HIS A 215 -6.15 18.81 10.04
C HIS A 215 -6.81 20.16 10.33
N ARG A 216 -6.33 20.92 11.33
CA ARG A 216 -6.66 22.35 11.44
C ARG A 216 -5.67 23.20 10.66
N GLY A 217 -5.77 23.10 9.33
CA GLY A 217 -5.27 24.18 8.48
C GLY A 217 -5.87 25.51 8.95
N PRO A 218 -5.12 26.63 8.91
CA PRO A 218 -5.60 27.89 9.44
C PRO A 218 -6.83 28.35 8.65
N HIS A 219 -8.02 28.21 9.25
CA HIS A 219 -9.23 28.82 8.71
C HIS A 219 -8.96 30.33 8.56
N PRO A 220 -8.99 30.90 7.35
CA PRO A 220 -9.02 32.34 7.21
C PRO A 220 -10.37 32.79 7.75
N ARG A 221 -10.41 33.20 9.02
CA ARG A 221 -11.55 33.92 9.60
C ARG A 221 -11.67 35.21 8.81
N GLY A 222 -12.54 35.20 7.80
CA GLY A 222 -12.95 36.39 7.05
C GLY A 222 -13.67 37.37 7.97
N ARG A 223 -12.89 38.10 8.77
CA ARG A 223 -13.36 39.29 9.47
C ARG A 223 -13.09 40.47 8.57
N SER A 224 -14.18 40.94 7.96
CA SER A 224 -14.35 42.31 7.47
C SER A 224 -13.58 43.30 8.37
N PHE A 225 -12.48 43.85 7.87
CA PHE A 225 -11.77 44.94 8.55
C PHE A 225 -10.94 45.82 7.59
N TYR A 226 -11.57 46.30 6.51
CA TYR A 226 -11.14 47.54 5.87
C TYR A 226 -12.06 48.69 6.31
N ARG A 227 -11.85 49.15 7.54
CA ARG A 227 -12.44 50.39 8.05
C ARG A 227 -11.67 51.58 7.47
N ALA A 228 -11.96 51.94 6.23
CA ALA A 228 -11.38 53.12 5.61
C ALA A 228 -11.75 54.38 6.42
N ARG A 229 -10.74 55.10 6.91
CA ARG A 229 -10.93 56.48 7.41
C ARG A 229 -11.31 57.35 6.22
N GLY A 230 -12.25 58.26 6.44
CA GLY A 230 -12.77 59.11 5.38
C GLY A 230 -11.72 60.08 4.82
N LEU A 231 -11.84 60.35 3.53
CA LEU A 231 -11.34 61.57 2.90
C LEU A 231 -12.54 62.25 2.24
N SER A 232 -12.67 63.55 2.52
CA SER A 232 -13.75 64.38 2.00
C SER A 232 -13.62 64.56 0.49
N GLY A 233 -14.74 64.55 -0.23
CA GLY A 233 -14.75 64.64 -1.68
C GLY A 233 -16.12 64.28 -2.24
N GLY A 234 -17.06 65.22 -2.16
CA GLY A 234 -18.38 65.03 -2.75
C GLY A 234 -18.32 65.06 -4.28
N ILE A 235 -19.03 64.15 -4.93
CA ILE A 235 -19.57 64.28 -6.29
C ILE A 235 -20.90 63.50 -6.32
N ALA A 236 -21.89 64.06 -7.00
CA ALA A 236 -23.27 63.57 -6.97
C ALA A 236 -23.45 62.16 -7.55
N ARG A 237 -24.35 61.38 -6.96
CA ARG A 237 -25.07 60.31 -7.66
C ARG A 237 -26.58 60.46 -7.48
N GLN A 238 -27.19 60.91 -8.57
CA GLN A 238 -28.56 60.66 -9.02
C GLN A 238 -29.40 59.73 -8.14
N ARG A 239 -30.48 60.28 -7.57
CA ARG A 239 -31.66 59.49 -7.19
C ARG A 239 -32.28 58.91 -8.46
N ILE A 240 -32.45 57.60 -8.52
CA ILE A 240 -33.53 56.98 -9.29
C ILE A 240 -34.57 56.58 -8.26
N GLY A 241 -35.72 57.27 -8.28
CA GLY A 241 -36.87 56.86 -7.49
C GLY A 241 -37.60 55.74 -8.21
N VAL A 242 -37.90 54.65 -7.52
CA VAL A 242 -38.92 53.68 -7.91
C VAL A 242 -39.95 53.67 -6.80
N GLY A 243 -41.22 53.84 -7.17
CA GLY A 243 -42.29 54.19 -6.23
C GLY A 243 -42.66 53.06 -5.28
N SER A 244 -43.07 53.46 -4.07
CA SER A 244 -43.75 52.60 -3.10
C SER A 244 -45.15 52.20 -3.58
N ARG A 245 -45.41 50.90 -3.72
CA ARG A 245 -46.75 50.31 -3.67
C ARG A 245 -46.70 48.93 -3.02
N ASP A 246 -47.36 48.85 -1.88
CA ASP A 246 -47.95 47.69 -1.22
C ASP A 246 -49.17 48.25 -0.44
N PRO A 247 -50.17 47.44 -0.04
CA PRO A 247 -50.39 46.02 -0.35
C PRO A 247 -51.70 45.78 -1.14
N ASP A 248 -51.86 44.60 -1.74
CA ASP A 248 -52.86 43.60 -1.31
C ASP A 248 -53.05 42.45 -2.33
N GLU A 249 -53.47 41.31 -1.79
CA GLU A 249 -54.13 40.17 -2.44
C GLU A 249 -53.30 39.14 -3.26
N GLY A 250 -53.13 37.95 -2.66
CA GLY A 250 -53.59 36.72 -3.33
C GLY A 250 -52.64 35.94 -4.24
N SER A 251 -51.47 35.50 -3.75
CA SER A 251 -50.72 34.40 -4.38
C SER A 251 -51.31 33.01 -4.03
N PRO A 252 -50.92 31.88 -4.66
CA PRO A 252 -50.10 31.68 -5.87
C PRO A 252 -50.83 30.77 -6.92
N HIS A 253 -50.28 30.15 -7.99
CA HIS A 253 -48.92 29.97 -8.54
C HIS A 253 -48.95 29.99 -10.10
N SER A 254 -47.76 30.09 -10.69
CA SER A 254 -47.37 29.98 -12.11
C SER A 254 -47.13 28.49 -12.54
N GLY A 255 -46.94 28.04 -13.80
CA GLY A 255 -46.52 28.67 -15.07
C GLY A 255 -44.98 28.66 -15.24
N TYR A 256 -44.33 28.51 -16.41
CA TYR A 256 -44.80 28.30 -17.80
C TYR A 256 -43.61 27.89 -18.72
N LEU A 257 -43.88 27.15 -19.81
CA LEU A 257 -43.18 27.12 -21.15
C LEU A 257 -41.66 26.83 -21.27
N ARG A 258 -41.24 25.98 -22.23
CA ARG A 258 -40.58 26.34 -23.54
C ARG A 258 -39.70 27.61 -23.47
N GLY A 259 -38.43 27.65 -23.89
CA GLY A 259 -37.59 26.68 -24.62
C GLY A 259 -37.14 27.24 -25.97
N ASP A 260 -35.83 27.45 -26.17
CA ASP A 260 -35.22 27.55 -27.51
C ASP A 260 -33.68 27.44 -27.50
N ILE A 261 -33.11 27.21 -28.68
CA ILE A 261 -31.74 26.74 -28.93
C ILE A 261 -30.79 27.90 -29.32
N LEU A 262 -29.54 27.88 -28.85
CA LEU A 262 -28.44 28.62 -29.51
C LEU A 262 -27.12 27.83 -29.52
N ARG A 263 -26.52 27.74 -30.71
CA ARG A 263 -25.19 27.15 -30.97
C ARG A 263 -24.07 28.00 -30.38
N VAL A 264 -22.96 27.37 -30.00
CA VAL A 264 -21.68 28.05 -29.80
C VAL A 264 -20.72 27.63 -30.93
N ASP A 265 -20.20 28.62 -31.64
CA ASP A 265 -19.30 28.46 -32.79
C ASP A 265 -17.83 28.29 -32.36
N TRP A 266 -17.05 27.56 -33.17
CA TRP A 266 -15.61 27.38 -33.03
C TRP A 266 -14.91 27.95 -34.27
N SER A 267 -14.79 29.28 -34.34
CA SER A 267 -14.07 29.98 -35.40
C SER A 267 -12.96 30.89 -34.86
N ALA A 268 -11.89 31.02 -35.64
CA ALA A 268 -10.59 31.47 -35.16
C ALA A 268 -10.48 32.98 -34.92
N ARG A 269 -9.58 33.39 -34.01
CA ARG A 269 -8.91 34.69 -34.13
C ARG A 269 -7.50 34.69 -33.52
N SER A 270 -6.53 34.43 -34.38
CA SER A 270 -5.12 34.71 -34.13
C SER A 270 -4.76 36.11 -34.65
N THR A 271 -4.44 37.04 -33.75
CA THR A 271 -3.56 38.21 -33.97
C THR A 271 -3.27 38.82 -32.61
N GLY A 272 -2.00 38.98 -32.24
CA GLY A 272 -1.62 39.40 -30.89
C GLY A 272 -1.50 40.92 -30.71
N VAL A 273 -1.16 41.33 -29.49
CA VAL A 273 -0.31 42.50 -29.20
C VAL A 273 0.61 42.12 -28.04
N SER A 274 1.80 42.72 -28.02
CA SER A 274 2.96 42.38 -27.17
C SER A 274 3.13 43.35 -25.98
N ARG A 275 4.07 43.01 -25.07
CA ARG A 275 4.65 43.87 -23.99
C ARG A 275 3.68 44.19 -22.82
N VAL A 276 4.06 44.30 -21.54
CA VAL A 276 5.32 44.35 -20.75
C VAL A 276 5.06 43.47 -19.49
N ALA A 277 5.96 42.71 -18.88
CA ALA A 277 7.17 43.17 -18.19
C ALA A 277 8.22 42.08 -17.94
N ASP A 278 9.49 42.48 -18.05
CA ASP A 278 10.64 41.70 -17.64
C ASP A 278 10.80 41.71 -16.11
N SER A 279 11.06 40.53 -15.54
CA SER A 279 11.90 40.40 -14.35
C SER A 279 13.04 39.44 -14.67
N HIS A 280 14.27 39.96 -14.62
CA HIS A 280 15.47 39.16 -14.84
C HIS A 280 15.67 38.14 -13.71
N ASP A 281 15.65 36.85 -14.04
CA ASP A 281 16.22 35.80 -13.20
C ASP A 281 16.83 34.67 -14.06
N PRO A 282 18.15 34.69 -14.31
CA PRO A 282 18.78 33.81 -15.31
C PRO A 282 18.96 32.34 -14.85
N GLY A 283 18.60 31.97 -13.62
CA GLY A 283 18.91 30.65 -13.04
C GLY A 283 17.99 29.48 -13.41
N LEU A 284 16.73 29.72 -13.80
CA LEU A 284 15.68 28.67 -13.80
C LEU A 284 15.43 27.98 -15.16
N GLY A 285 16.06 28.45 -16.24
CA GLY A 285 15.75 28.03 -17.62
C GLY A 285 16.12 26.58 -18.01
N ALA A 286 17.03 25.93 -17.28
CA ALA A 286 17.54 24.60 -17.62
C ALA A 286 16.69 23.45 -17.02
N ALA A 287 16.15 23.62 -15.82
CA ALA A 287 15.37 22.59 -15.13
C ALA A 287 13.98 22.39 -15.74
N HIS A 288 13.29 23.50 -16.09
CA HIS A 288 11.95 23.45 -16.66
C HIS A 288 11.93 22.80 -18.07
N ARG A 289 13.00 22.98 -18.85
CA ARG A 289 13.10 22.46 -20.22
C ARG A 289 13.25 20.93 -20.28
N ARG A 290 13.89 20.30 -19.27
CA ARG A 290 14.01 18.83 -19.20
C ARG A 290 12.68 18.14 -18.85
N ARG A 291 11.85 18.72 -17.96
CA ARG A 291 10.55 18.12 -17.58
C ARG A 291 9.61 17.98 -18.80
N LYS A 292 9.52 19.00 -19.66
CA LYS A 292 8.70 18.93 -20.88
C LYS A 292 9.20 17.88 -21.89
N LEU A 293 10.50 17.58 -21.93
CA LEU A 293 11.03 16.54 -22.80
C LEU A 293 10.62 15.13 -22.34
N TRP A 294 10.72 14.86 -21.03
CA TRP A 294 10.28 13.59 -20.44
C TRP A 294 8.78 13.37 -20.61
N ASP A 295 7.96 14.41 -20.40
CA ASP A 295 6.52 14.37 -20.65
C ASP A 295 6.16 13.97 -22.09
N LEU A 296 6.92 14.47 -23.08
CA LEU A 296 6.72 14.12 -24.49
C LEU A 296 7.13 12.67 -24.81
N VAL A 297 8.23 12.19 -24.22
CA VAL A 297 8.67 10.79 -24.36
C VAL A 297 7.64 9.83 -23.73
N TRP A 298 7.20 10.12 -22.50
CA TRP A 298 6.25 9.28 -21.78
C TRP A 298 4.87 9.22 -22.46
N ARG A 299 4.38 10.35 -23.00
CA ARG A 299 3.15 10.41 -23.81
C ARG A 299 3.28 9.71 -25.18
N ARG A 300 4.49 9.51 -25.71
CA ARG A 300 4.74 8.73 -26.94
C ARG A 300 4.80 7.23 -26.66
N ALA A 301 5.40 6.83 -25.54
CA ALA A 301 5.40 5.43 -25.09
C ALA A 301 3.98 4.92 -24.81
N ARG A 302 3.15 5.69 -24.08
CA ARG A 302 1.80 5.26 -23.70
C ARG A 302 0.86 4.99 -24.90
N ARG A 303 1.11 5.60 -26.07
CA ARG A 303 0.30 5.37 -27.29
C ARG A 303 0.66 4.10 -28.07
N ARG A 304 1.76 3.40 -27.74
CA ARG A 304 2.11 2.10 -28.34
C ARG A 304 1.62 0.89 -27.53
N ILE A 305 0.96 1.13 -26.39
CA ILE A 305 0.52 0.08 -25.45
C ILE A 305 -1.02 -0.05 -25.44
N CYS A 306 -1.74 0.91 -26.02
CA CYS A 306 -3.21 0.94 -26.09
C CYS A 306 -3.74 1.16 -27.52
N GLY A 307 -3.03 0.60 -28.52
CA GLY A 307 -3.41 0.61 -29.93
C GLY A 307 -2.91 -0.67 -30.59
#